data_AF-G7W052-F1
#
_entry.id   AF-G7W052-F1
#
_cell.length_a   1.000
_cell.length_b   1.000
_cell.length_c   1.000
_cell.angle_alpha   90.00
_cell.angle_beta   90.00
_cell.angle_gamma   90.00
#
_symmetry.space_group_name_H-M   'P 1'
#
loop_
_entity.id
_entity.type
_entity.pdbx_description
1 polymer ?
#
loop_
_entity_poly.entity_id
_entity_poly.type
_entity_poly.pdbx_seq_one_letter_code
_entity_poly.pdbx_strand_id
1 'polypeptide(L)'
;MNGIIARFWLQLLLRREQAVTLLVSLSVVILFNLFMHEGIAITYSVNLLFVAFFSLQIASIHKRNHTEPFLYISVLPTYRLITYQFYISLILTFPLLLMMSGLLWKSFADVSLWNLLLIVLSSVIFAIMSGIFVGQIVKHFGLAFTILISVYLPMGLMAWSYNEKFRYISPIVNIFNPYMINWRNLIGLLGCSLLFYGLGTLLSSRRGGGKKSLIPWISTVLACCLLLGVWGYEGMFNQKMRATTFQMVKVGQTQVEYKGISSYQAKQFATLFETLYQVAKKKETHPVRYTLEITRIHSMSSFEPKIIVQNHNKLQINIYSNKLLEFNFGMDWASKWIDYILPQSPHLSNEQVEAFRHIKSDIVLEVRRRNPAHVYTLQGD
;
A
#
# COMPACT_ATOMS: atom_id res chain seq x y z
N MET A 1 -15.80 1.09 36.72
CA MET A 1 -16.03 2.25 35.82
C MET A 1 -15.82 1.92 34.33
N ASN A 2 -14.68 1.35 33.91
CA ASN A 2 -14.41 1.05 32.50
C ASN A 2 -15.44 0.11 31.84
N GLY A 3 -15.93 -0.91 32.56
CA GLY A 3 -16.96 -1.84 32.06
C GLY A 3 -18.36 -1.23 31.89
N ILE A 4 -18.69 -0.15 32.64
CA ILE A 4 -20.00 0.52 32.55
C ILE A 4 -20.08 1.36 31.27
N ILE A 5 -18.97 2.00 30.88
CA ILE A 5 -18.89 2.80 29.65
C ILE A 5 -18.93 1.89 28.42
N ALA A 6 -18.16 0.80 28.42
CA ALA A 6 -18.25 -0.21 27.36
C ALA A 6 -19.67 -0.78 27.25
N ARG A 7 -20.33 -1.10 28.37
CA ARG A 7 -21.74 -1.53 28.41
C ARG A 7 -22.70 -0.47 27.87
N PHE A 8 -22.52 0.81 28.19
CA PHE A 8 -23.36 1.91 27.68
C PHE A 8 -23.28 2.01 26.16
N TRP A 9 -22.08 1.93 25.61
CA TRP A 9 -21.89 1.94 24.16
C TRP A 9 -22.45 0.69 23.49
N LEU A 10 -22.22 -0.49 24.07
CA LEU A 10 -22.82 -1.76 23.62
C LEU A 10 -24.35 -1.71 23.67
N GLN A 11 -24.95 -1.17 24.74
CA GLN A 11 -26.40 -1.02 24.87
C GLN A 11 -26.98 0.00 23.88
N LEU A 12 -26.26 1.08 23.58
CA LEU A 12 -26.66 2.01 22.52
C LEU A 12 -26.64 1.31 21.16
N LEU A 13 -25.53 0.64 20.84
CA LEU A 13 -25.32 -0.09 19.58
C LEU A 13 -26.29 -1.27 19.39
N LEU A 14 -26.69 -1.93 20.48
CA LEU A 14 -27.64 -3.04 20.49
C LEU A 14 -29.11 -2.59 20.56
N ARG A 15 -29.42 -1.29 20.43
CA ARG A 15 -30.79 -0.88 20.09
C ARG A 15 -31.17 -1.52 18.74
N ARG A 16 -32.38 -2.08 18.68
CA ARG A 16 -32.88 -2.94 17.60
C ARG A 16 -32.57 -2.42 16.20
N GLU A 17 -32.71 -1.12 15.96
CA GLU A 17 -32.47 -0.47 14.67
C GLU A 17 -30.99 -0.37 14.26
N GLN A 18 -30.10 -0.12 15.23
CA GLN A 18 -28.67 0.07 14.98
C GLN A 18 -27.95 -1.27 14.81
N ALA A 19 -28.36 -2.28 15.59
CA ALA A 19 -27.94 -3.67 15.39
C ALA A 19 -28.39 -4.22 14.04
N VAL A 20 -29.63 -3.93 13.60
CA VAL A 20 -30.12 -4.32 12.27
C VAL A 20 -29.35 -3.60 11.17
N THR A 21 -29.11 -2.29 11.30
CA THR A 21 -28.30 -1.54 10.31
C THR A 21 -26.91 -2.15 10.19
N LEU A 22 -26.29 -2.53 11.31
CA LEU A 22 -24.97 -3.12 11.35
C LEU A 22 -24.91 -4.53 10.75
N LEU A 23 -25.90 -5.37 11.04
CA LEU A 23 -26.01 -6.71 10.46
C LEU A 23 -26.28 -6.63 8.96
N VAL A 24 -27.21 -5.77 8.53
CA VAL A 24 -27.53 -5.59 7.10
C VAL A 24 -26.33 -5.06 6.34
N SER A 25 -25.63 -4.03 6.83
CA SER A 25 -24.45 -3.52 6.14
C SER A 25 -23.32 -4.55 6.10
N LEU A 26 -23.09 -5.31 7.17
CA LEU A 26 -22.12 -6.41 7.16
C LEU A 26 -22.49 -7.49 6.14
N SER A 27 -23.77 -7.89 6.08
CA SER A 27 -24.26 -8.85 5.07
C SER A 27 -24.09 -8.33 3.65
N VAL A 28 -24.42 -7.06 3.38
CA VAL A 28 -24.22 -6.44 2.06
C VAL A 28 -22.75 -6.46 1.66
N VAL A 29 -21.83 -6.17 2.59
CA VAL A 29 -20.40 -6.21 2.31
C VAL A 29 -19.92 -7.62 2.02
N ILE A 30 -20.34 -8.60 2.80
CA ILE A 30 -20.00 -10.01 2.57
C ILE A 30 -20.51 -10.45 1.19
N LEU A 31 -21.76 -10.14 0.85
CA LEU A 31 -22.34 -10.43 -0.46
C LEU A 31 -21.58 -9.71 -1.59
N PHE A 32 -21.22 -8.44 -1.42
CA PHE A 32 -20.41 -7.69 -2.39
C PHE A 32 -19.08 -8.41 -2.66
N ASN A 33 -18.36 -8.85 -1.63
CA ASN A 33 -17.10 -9.56 -1.79
C ASN A 33 -17.24 -10.97 -2.39
N LEU A 34 -18.41 -11.61 -2.25
CA LEU A 34 -18.68 -12.93 -2.81
C LEU A 34 -19.10 -12.87 -4.29
N PHE A 35 -19.88 -11.86 -4.68
CA PHE A 35 -20.51 -11.78 -6.00
C PHE A 35 -19.80 -10.84 -6.98
N MET A 36 -19.06 -9.84 -6.50
CA MET A 36 -18.38 -8.88 -7.38
C MET A 36 -16.95 -9.34 -7.66
N HIS A 37 -16.67 -9.67 -8.93
CA HIS A 37 -15.32 -9.93 -9.42
C HIS A 37 -14.62 -8.63 -9.84
N GLU A 38 -14.59 -7.65 -8.93
CA GLU A 38 -13.81 -6.43 -9.12
C GLU A 38 -12.33 -6.67 -8.75
N GLY A 39 -11.44 -5.86 -9.33
CA GLY A 39 -10.02 -5.93 -9.05
C GLY A 39 -9.73 -5.72 -7.55
N ILE A 40 -8.74 -6.46 -7.02
CA ILE A 40 -8.44 -6.53 -5.58
C ILE A 40 -8.30 -5.16 -4.90
N ALA A 41 -7.80 -4.14 -5.61
CA ALA A 41 -7.63 -2.80 -5.10
C ALA A 41 -8.94 -2.06 -4.83
N ILE A 42 -9.94 -2.21 -5.70
CA ILE A 42 -11.26 -1.58 -5.53
C ILE A 42 -12.00 -2.28 -4.39
N THR A 43 -12.05 -3.62 -4.44
CA THR A 43 -12.66 -4.45 -3.39
C THR A 43 -12.10 -4.13 -2.00
N TYR A 44 -10.77 -4.04 -1.89
CA TYR A 44 -10.10 -3.71 -0.64
C TYR A 44 -10.41 -2.28 -0.17
N SER A 45 -10.42 -1.30 -1.09
CA SER A 45 -10.75 0.10 -0.76
C SER A 45 -12.19 0.29 -0.31
N VAL A 46 -13.13 -0.42 -0.95
CA VAL A 46 -14.54 -0.44 -0.56
C VAL A 46 -14.70 -1.04 0.84
N ASN A 47 -14.02 -2.15 1.15
CA ASN A 47 -14.03 -2.73 2.50
C ASN A 47 -13.51 -1.75 3.56
N LEU A 48 -12.44 -1.02 3.26
CA LEU A 48 -11.93 0.04 4.15
C LEU A 48 -12.91 1.20 4.31
N LEU A 49 -13.61 1.60 3.24
CA LEU A 49 -14.67 2.60 3.31
C LEU A 49 -15.80 2.14 4.25
N PHE A 50 -16.19 0.87 4.18
CA PHE A 50 -17.19 0.31 5.10
C PHE A 50 -16.71 0.34 6.55
N VAL A 51 -15.46 -0.03 6.82
CA VAL A 51 -14.85 0.10 8.16
C VAL A 51 -14.91 1.54 8.65
N ALA A 52 -14.49 2.50 7.82
CA ALA A 52 -14.54 3.92 8.16
C ALA A 52 -15.97 4.41 8.41
N PHE A 53 -16.94 3.94 7.61
CA PHE A 53 -18.35 4.26 7.78
C PHE A 53 -18.93 3.71 9.09
N PHE A 54 -18.61 2.47 9.46
CA PHE A 54 -19.00 1.91 10.76
C PHE A 54 -18.46 2.73 11.92
N SER A 55 -17.18 3.10 11.85
CA SER A 55 -16.54 3.96 12.84
C SER A 55 -17.15 5.35 12.90
N LEU A 56 -17.56 5.92 11.76
CA LEU A 56 -18.32 7.18 11.70
C LEU A 56 -19.68 7.05 12.41
N GLN A 57 -20.41 5.94 12.19
CA GLN A 57 -21.69 5.69 12.88
C GLN A 57 -21.49 5.60 14.39
N ILE A 58 -20.48 4.86 14.85
CA ILE A 58 -20.14 4.77 16.29
C ILE A 58 -19.80 6.16 16.83
N ALA A 59 -18.95 6.92 16.13
CA ALA A 59 -18.57 8.26 16.54
C ALA A 59 -19.75 9.23 16.61
N SER A 60 -20.80 9.06 15.79
CA SER A 60 -21.96 9.96 15.70
C SER A 60 -23.24 9.44 16.39
N ILE A 61 -23.22 8.22 16.95
CA ILE A 61 -24.40 7.56 17.53
C ILE A 61 -25.06 8.39 18.64
N HIS A 62 -24.25 9.11 19.40
CA HIS A 62 -24.69 9.95 20.50
C HIS A 62 -25.37 11.23 20.02
N LYS A 63 -24.92 11.76 18.88
CA LYS A 63 -25.55 12.89 18.18
C LYS A 63 -26.92 12.48 17.66
N ARG A 64 -26.98 11.31 17.00
CA ARG A 64 -28.21 10.75 16.41
C ARG A 64 -29.27 10.41 17.46
N ASN A 65 -28.86 9.96 18.65
CA ASN A 65 -29.77 9.63 19.74
C ASN A 65 -30.06 10.82 20.67
N HIS A 66 -29.64 12.05 20.30
CA HIS A 66 -29.79 13.27 21.11
C HIS A 66 -29.24 13.14 22.55
N THR A 67 -28.24 12.28 22.76
CA THR A 67 -27.59 12.10 24.07
C THR A 67 -26.38 13.00 24.26
N GLU A 68 -26.16 13.96 23.35
CA GLU A 68 -25.07 14.92 23.43
C GLU A 68 -25.05 15.70 24.77
N PRO A 69 -26.17 16.20 25.33
CA PRO A 69 -26.15 16.93 26.59
C PRO A 69 -25.56 16.11 27.74
N PHE A 70 -25.90 14.82 27.82
CA PHE A 70 -25.36 13.90 28.83
C PHE A 70 -23.85 13.69 28.66
N LEU A 71 -23.35 13.71 27.43
CA LEU A 71 -21.92 13.61 27.16
C LEU A 71 -21.19 14.94 27.42
N TYR A 72 -21.78 16.09 27.08
CA TYR A 72 -21.19 17.40 27.35
C TYR A 72 -21.02 17.65 28.86
N ILE A 73 -21.96 17.18 29.68
CA ILE A 73 -21.93 17.29 31.14
C ILE A 73 -21.08 16.18 31.80
N SER A 74 -20.74 15.12 31.05
CA SER A 74 -19.96 14.01 31.57
C SER A 74 -18.53 14.41 31.93
N VAL A 75 -18.06 13.96 33.10
CA VAL A 75 -16.66 14.07 33.57
C VAL A 75 -15.67 13.30 32.67
N LEU A 76 -16.17 12.45 31.75
CA LEU A 76 -15.33 11.67 30.86
C LEU A 76 -14.64 12.57 29.82
N PRO A 77 -13.30 12.69 29.83
CA PRO A 77 -12.59 13.54 28.89
C PRO A 77 -12.69 12.99 27.46
N THR A 78 -12.72 13.89 26.47
CA THR A 78 -12.94 13.59 25.05
C THR A 78 -11.95 12.56 24.50
N TYR A 79 -10.67 12.62 24.90
CA TYR A 79 -9.66 11.66 24.43
C TYR A 79 -10.03 10.22 24.81
N ARG A 80 -10.51 9.99 26.05
CA ARG A 80 -10.95 8.65 26.50
C ARG A 80 -12.18 8.18 25.74
N LEU A 81 -13.11 9.09 25.46
CA LEU A 81 -14.30 8.77 24.65
C LEU A 81 -13.88 8.23 23.27
N ILE A 82 -12.99 8.95 22.59
CA ILE A 82 -12.45 8.58 21.27
C ILE A 82 -11.72 7.23 21.37
N THR A 83 -10.94 7.00 22.44
CA THR A 83 -10.31 5.70 22.68
C THR A 83 -11.32 4.56 22.83
N TYR A 84 -12.44 4.76 23.55
CA TYR A 84 -13.48 3.75 23.64
C TYR A 84 -14.17 3.51 22.30
N GLN A 85 -14.49 4.57 21.54
CA GLN A 85 -15.05 4.46 20.20
C GLN A 85 -14.13 3.67 19.25
N PHE A 86 -12.81 3.85 19.38
CA PHE A 86 -11.81 3.08 18.66
C PHE A 86 -11.87 1.58 19.03
N TYR A 87 -11.85 1.23 20.32
CA TYR A 87 -11.92 -0.18 20.73
C TYR A 87 -13.21 -0.86 20.28
N ILE A 88 -14.34 -0.17 20.39
CA ILE A 88 -15.63 -0.70 19.95
C ILE A 88 -15.67 -0.88 18.44
N SER A 89 -15.14 0.09 17.68
CA SER A 89 -15.01 -0.03 16.23
C SER A 89 -14.19 -1.26 15.86
N LEU A 90 -13.03 -1.46 16.50
CA LEU A 90 -12.13 -2.57 16.23
C LEU A 90 -12.79 -3.93 16.48
N ILE A 91 -13.56 -4.05 17.57
CA ILE A 91 -14.33 -5.28 17.87
C ILE A 91 -15.40 -5.52 16.81
N LEU A 92 -16.16 -4.49 16.44
CA LEU A 92 -17.28 -4.64 15.50
C LEU A 92 -16.83 -4.87 14.05
N THR A 93 -15.68 -4.34 13.66
CA THR A 93 -15.11 -4.54 12.33
C THR A 93 -14.16 -5.75 12.27
N PHE A 94 -14.02 -6.50 13.36
CA PHE A 94 -13.14 -7.68 13.40
C PHE A 94 -13.50 -8.76 12.35
N PRO A 95 -14.78 -9.07 12.08
CA PRO A 95 -15.14 -10.01 11.01
C PRO A 95 -14.65 -9.54 9.63
N LEU A 96 -14.74 -8.23 9.35
CA LEU A 96 -14.23 -7.64 8.10
C LEU A 96 -12.71 -7.75 8.00
N LEU A 97 -11.99 -7.55 9.11
CA LEU A 97 -10.54 -7.74 9.17
C LEU A 97 -10.16 -9.17 8.80
N LEU A 98 -10.85 -10.17 9.37
CA LEU A 98 -10.62 -11.58 9.03
C LEU A 98 -10.92 -11.87 7.55
N MET A 99 -12.04 -11.37 7.04
CA MET A 99 -12.43 -11.52 5.64
C MET A 99 -11.38 -10.89 4.69
N MET A 100 -10.94 -9.66 4.96
CA MET A 100 -9.90 -8.99 4.16
C MET A 100 -8.56 -9.74 4.20
N SER A 101 -8.21 -10.31 5.35
CA SER A 101 -7.01 -11.15 5.48
C SER A 101 -7.14 -12.43 4.66
N GLY A 102 -8.31 -13.08 4.69
CA GLY A 102 -8.62 -14.25 3.86
C GLY A 102 -8.59 -13.95 2.36
N LEU A 103 -9.11 -12.78 1.94
CA LEU A 103 -9.06 -12.34 0.53
C LEU A 103 -7.62 -12.14 0.05
N LEU A 104 -6.78 -11.48 0.86
CA LEU A 104 -5.37 -11.32 0.52
C LEU A 104 -4.64 -12.66 0.52
N TRP A 105 -4.93 -13.55 1.47
CA TRP A 105 -4.30 -14.86 1.52
C TRP A 105 -4.68 -15.73 0.31
N LYS A 106 -5.96 -15.73 -0.09
CA LYS A 106 -6.41 -16.40 -1.32
C LYS A 106 -5.69 -15.86 -2.56
N SER A 107 -5.47 -14.54 -2.63
CA SER A 107 -4.84 -13.88 -3.77
C SER A 107 -3.31 -14.01 -3.78
N PHE A 108 -2.71 -14.22 -2.61
CA PHE A 108 -1.26 -14.27 -2.41
C PHE A 108 -0.88 -15.40 -1.43
N ALA A 109 -1.12 -16.65 -1.84
CA ALA A 109 -0.95 -17.83 -0.98
C ALA A 109 0.47 -17.99 -0.42
N ASP A 110 1.49 -17.56 -1.19
CA ASP A 110 2.91 -17.70 -0.83
C ASP A 110 3.44 -16.58 0.07
N VAL A 111 2.62 -15.55 0.37
CA VAL A 111 3.04 -14.46 1.26
C VAL A 111 2.96 -14.91 2.71
N SER A 112 3.96 -14.54 3.51
CA SER A 112 3.92 -14.70 4.96
C SER A 112 2.64 -14.11 5.55
N LEU A 113 1.87 -14.94 6.28
CA LEU A 113 0.64 -14.51 6.95
C LEU A 113 0.86 -13.27 7.84
N TRP A 114 2.03 -13.15 8.46
CA TRP A 114 2.42 -11.97 9.24
C TRP A 114 2.38 -10.68 8.43
N ASN A 115 2.85 -10.71 7.17
CA ASN A 115 2.82 -9.52 6.32
C ASN A 115 1.39 -9.14 5.97
N LEU A 116 0.56 -10.12 5.61
CA LEU A 116 -0.85 -9.89 5.30
C LEU A 116 -1.60 -9.28 6.50
N LEU A 117 -1.40 -9.85 7.69
CA LEU A 117 -1.99 -9.34 8.92
C LEU A 117 -1.55 -7.90 9.23
N LEU A 118 -0.27 -7.57 9.06
CA LEU A 118 0.24 -6.21 9.26
C LEU A 118 -0.39 -5.21 8.28
N ILE A 119 -0.54 -5.60 7.02
CA ILE A 119 -1.17 -4.76 5.98
C ILE A 119 -2.63 -4.51 6.33
N VAL A 120 -3.40 -5.54 6.64
CA VAL A 120 -4.82 -5.40 6.98
C VAL A 120 -5.00 -4.60 8.26
N LEU A 121 -4.26 -4.95 9.32
CA LEU A 121 -4.38 -4.28 10.62
C LEU A 121 -4.07 -2.78 10.52
N SER A 122 -2.97 -2.40 9.87
CA SER A 122 -2.61 -0.98 9.71
C SER A 122 -3.62 -0.21 8.87
N SER A 123 -4.14 -0.81 7.80
CA SER A 123 -5.17 -0.22 6.94
C SER A 123 -6.50 -0.02 7.68
N VAL A 124 -6.92 -1.03 8.47
CA VAL A 124 -8.15 -1.00 9.27
C VAL A 124 -8.05 0.03 10.39
N ILE A 125 -6.92 0.10 11.11
CA ILE A 125 -6.69 1.13 12.14
C ILE A 125 -6.81 2.53 11.52
N PHE A 126 -6.21 2.75 10.36
CA PHE A 126 -6.32 4.01 9.63
C PHE A 126 -7.77 4.33 9.25
N ALA A 127 -8.53 3.35 8.76
CA ALA A 127 -9.94 3.51 8.41
C ALA A 127 -10.85 3.80 9.62
N ILE A 128 -10.63 3.10 10.73
CA ILE A 128 -11.37 3.36 11.97
C ILE A 128 -11.11 4.80 12.42
N MET A 129 -9.83 5.20 12.48
CA MET A 129 -9.46 6.52 12.96
C MET A 129 -9.92 7.66 12.05
N SER A 130 -9.92 7.46 10.73
CA SER A 130 -10.47 8.44 9.79
C SER A 130 -11.98 8.61 9.97
N GLY A 131 -12.73 7.51 10.10
CA GLY A 131 -14.16 7.53 10.40
C GLY A 131 -14.50 8.24 11.70
N ILE A 132 -13.77 7.95 12.78
CA ILE A 132 -13.95 8.61 14.07
C ILE A 132 -13.62 10.11 13.98
N PHE A 133 -12.50 10.46 13.35
CA PHE A 133 -12.08 11.86 13.19
C PHE A 133 -13.13 12.71 12.49
N VAL A 134 -13.63 12.23 11.34
CA VAL A 134 -14.68 12.92 10.59
C VAL A 134 -15.96 13.01 11.43
N GLY A 135 -16.34 11.95 12.15
CA GLY A 135 -17.53 11.95 13.01
C GLY A 135 -17.46 12.92 14.20
N GLN A 136 -16.26 13.20 14.70
CA GLN A 136 -16.04 14.16 15.79
C GLN A 136 -16.11 15.61 15.31
N ILE A 137 -15.58 15.90 14.12
CA ILE A 137 -15.41 17.26 13.60
C ILE A 137 -16.60 17.71 12.76
N VAL A 138 -17.11 16.83 11.90
CA VAL A 138 -18.19 17.17 10.97
C VAL A 138 -19.54 16.99 11.66
N LYS A 139 -20.39 18.03 11.59
CA LYS A 139 -21.73 18.00 12.17
C LYS A 139 -22.74 17.25 11.29
N HIS A 140 -22.65 17.42 9.97
CA HIS A 140 -23.58 16.81 9.03
C HIS A 140 -23.13 15.41 8.60
N PHE A 141 -23.94 14.39 8.91
CA PHE A 141 -23.62 13.00 8.61
C PHE A 141 -23.44 12.72 7.11
N GLY A 142 -24.27 13.33 6.24
CA GLY A 142 -24.13 13.18 4.78
C GLY A 142 -22.83 13.76 4.23
N LEU A 143 -22.38 14.91 4.76
CA LEU A 143 -21.11 15.53 4.37
C LEU A 143 -19.92 14.70 4.88
N ALA A 144 -20.00 14.18 6.11
CA ALA A 144 -19.01 13.26 6.67
C ALA A 144 -18.84 12.00 5.80
N PHE A 145 -19.95 11.41 5.38
CA PHE A 145 -19.96 10.25 4.50
C PHE A 145 -19.35 10.57 3.13
N THR A 146 -19.71 11.71 2.54
CA THR A 146 -19.18 12.16 1.25
C THR A 146 -17.65 12.35 1.31
N ILE A 147 -17.13 12.90 2.41
CA ILE A 147 -15.68 13.02 2.64
C ILE A 147 -15.02 11.63 2.61
N LEU A 148 -15.55 10.64 3.33
CA LEU A 148 -14.98 9.29 3.35
C LEU A 148 -15.00 8.64 1.96
N ILE A 149 -16.11 8.77 1.21
CA ILE A 149 -16.18 8.29 -0.18
C ILE A 149 -15.09 8.95 -1.04
N SER A 150 -14.96 10.28 -0.95
CA SER A 150 -13.97 11.03 -1.73
C SER A 150 -12.52 10.68 -1.42
N VAL A 151 -12.26 10.05 -0.27
CA VAL A 151 -10.93 9.55 0.11
C VAL A 151 -10.72 8.12 -0.40
N TYR A 152 -11.62 7.18 -0.08
CA TYR A 152 -11.39 5.76 -0.34
C TYR A 152 -11.67 5.34 -1.79
N LEU A 153 -12.70 5.90 -2.43
CA LEU A 153 -13.08 5.49 -3.78
C LEU A 153 -12.00 5.86 -4.82
N PRO A 154 -11.44 7.09 -4.83
CA PRO A 154 -10.35 7.40 -5.75
C PRO A 154 -9.10 6.57 -5.49
N MET A 155 -8.77 6.23 -4.23
CA MET A 155 -7.62 5.37 -3.94
C MET A 155 -7.76 4.00 -4.62
N GLY A 156 -8.95 3.39 -4.56
CA GLY A 156 -9.22 2.10 -5.21
C GLY A 156 -9.26 2.14 -6.73
N LEU A 157 -9.70 3.26 -7.31
CA LEU A 157 -9.79 3.44 -8.77
C LEU A 157 -8.47 3.90 -9.41
N MET A 158 -7.58 4.52 -8.64
CA MET A 158 -6.30 5.01 -9.14
C MET A 158 -5.31 3.88 -9.39
N ALA A 159 -4.53 4.02 -10.47
CA ALA A 159 -3.40 3.13 -10.73
C ALA A 159 -2.42 3.11 -9.54
N TRP A 160 -1.76 1.97 -9.34
CA TRP A 160 -0.80 1.76 -8.25
C TRP A 160 0.30 2.85 -8.18
N SER A 161 0.69 3.38 -9.34
CA SER A 161 1.69 4.44 -9.51
C SER A 161 1.30 5.71 -8.75
N TYR A 162 0.05 6.14 -8.86
CA TYR A 162 -0.46 7.30 -8.09
C TYR A 162 -0.55 7.00 -6.59
N ASN A 163 -0.99 5.80 -6.22
CA ASN A 163 -1.02 5.37 -4.82
C ASN A 163 0.38 5.39 -4.19
N GLU A 164 1.43 5.03 -4.94
CA GLU A 164 2.81 5.09 -4.45
C GLU A 164 3.36 6.53 -4.32
N LYS A 165 2.85 7.50 -5.10
CA LYS A 165 3.13 8.93 -4.87
C LYS A 165 2.60 9.39 -3.51
N PHE A 166 1.41 8.90 -3.14
CA PHE A 166 0.78 9.17 -1.86
C PHE A 166 1.02 8.05 -0.83
N ARG A 167 2.19 7.40 -0.89
CA ARG A 167 2.53 6.23 -0.08
C ARG A 167 2.42 6.42 1.43
N TYR A 168 2.30 7.63 1.96
CA TYR A 168 2.17 7.85 3.41
C TYR A 168 0.72 7.86 3.89
N ILE A 169 -0.23 8.06 2.97
CA ILE A 169 -1.65 8.22 3.28
C ILE A 169 -2.55 7.19 2.59
N SER A 170 -2.05 6.51 1.54
CA SER A 170 -2.83 5.47 0.86
C SER A 170 -2.76 4.14 1.64
N PRO A 171 -3.88 3.65 2.21
CA PRO A 171 -3.91 2.41 2.98
C PRO A 171 -3.83 1.16 2.08
N ILE A 172 -3.80 1.34 0.76
CA ILE A 172 -3.76 0.24 -0.21
C ILE A 172 -2.38 0.08 -0.86
N VAL A 173 -1.37 0.88 -0.50
CA VAL A 173 -0.05 0.77 -1.14
C VAL A 173 0.56 -0.62 -0.99
N ASN A 174 0.48 -1.20 0.21
CA ASN A 174 1.09 -2.50 0.48
C ASN A 174 0.33 -3.69 -0.14
N ILE A 175 -0.94 -3.54 -0.54
CA ILE A 175 -1.63 -4.64 -1.26
C ILE A 175 -1.09 -4.80 -2.69
N PHE A 176 -0.50 -3.75 -3.27
CA PHE A 176 0.17 -3.85 -4.57
C PHE A 176 1.52 -4.57 -4.49
N ASN A 177 2.06 -4.78 -3.28
CA ASN A 177 3.22 -5.61 -3.08
C ASN A 177 3.31 -6.15 -1.62
N PRO A 178 2.59 -7.24 -1.30
CA PRO A 178 2.48 -7.73 0.07
C PRO A 178 3.70 -8.51 0.58
N TYR A 179 4.61 -8.91 -0.32
CA TYR A 179 5.82 -9.66 0.02
C TYR A 179 6.90 -8.75 0.64
N MET A 180 7.12 -7.56 0.09
CA MET A 180 7.96 -6.52 0.68
C MET A 180 7.14 -5.35 1.23
N ILE A 181 6.79 -5.44 2.51
CA ILE A 181 6.10 -4.36 3.25
C ILE A 181 6.86 -3.04 3.07
N ASN A 182 6.17 -2.03 2.56
CA ASN A 182 6.65 -0.66 2.62
C ASN A 182 6.46 -0.13 4.04
N TRP A 183 7.49 -0.32 4.88
CA TRP A 183 7.49 0.13 6.27
C TRP A 183 7.19 1.62 6.43
N ARG A 184 7.55 2.44 5.44
CA ARG A 184 7.21 3.87 5.43
C ARG A 184 5.73 4.14 5.26
N ASN A 185 5.04 3.33 4.43
CA ASN A 185 3.60 3.40 4.32
C ASN A 185 2.96 3.01 5.65
N LEU A 186 3.38 1.90 6.25
CA LEU A 186 2.86 1.44 7.54
C LEU A 186 3.05 2.51 8.64
N ILE A 187 4.26 3.05 8.80
CA ILE A 187 4.54 4.11 9.78
C ILE A 187 3.74 5.38 9.44
N GLY A 188 3.60 5.72 8.16
CA GLY A 188 2.79 6.85 7.69
C GLY A 188 1.32 6.71 8.08
N LEU A 189 0.70 5.55 7.82
CA LEU A 189 -0.68 5.26 8.19
C LEU A 189 -0.90 5.33 9.71
N LEU A 190 0.03 4.78 10.51
CA LEU A 190 -0.03 4.89 11.97
C LEU A 190 0.16 6.33 12.44
N GLY A 191 1.08 7.08 11.83
CA GLY A 191 1.28 8.51 12.08
C GLY A 191 0.02 9.33 11.79
N CYS A 192 -0.63 9.11 10.64
CA CYS A 192 -1.90 9.74 10.30
C CYS A 192 -3.02 9.33 11.26
N SER A 193 -3.08 8.08 11.69
CA SER A 193 -4.06 7.60 12.67
C SER A 193 -3.90 8.31 14.02
N LEU A 194 -2.66 8.52 14.48
CA LEU A 194 -2.35 9.30 15.69
C LEU A 194 -2.67 10.80 15.50
N LEU A 195 -2.47 11.33 14.29
CA LEU A 195 -2.83 12.70 13.96
C LEU A 195 -4.35 12.90 14.01
N PHE A 196 -5.11 11.97 13.42
CA PHE A 196 -6.58 11.93 13.48
C PHE A 196 -7.09 11.81 14.92
N TYR A 197 -6.45 11.02 15.76
CA TYR A 197 -6.77 10.94 17.18
C TYR A 197 -6.55 12.28 17.91
N GLY A 198 -5.36 12.87 17.73
CA GLY A 198 -4.98 14.14 18.36
C GLY A 198 -5.88 15.30 17.93
N LEU A 199 -5.99 15.52 16.61
CA LEU A 199 -6.83 16.55 16.02
C LEU A 199 -8.32 16.32 16.28
N GLY A 200 -8.79 15.07 16.20
CA GLY A 200 -10.18 14.71 16.50
C GLY A 200 -10.56 15.05 17.94
N THR A 201 -9.61 14.96 18.87
CA THR A 201 -9.83 15.40 20.26
C THR A 201 -9.76 16.93 20.40
N LEU A 202 -8.78 17.58 19.76
CA LEU A 202 -8.54 19.02 19.86
C LEU A 202 -9.62 19.86 19.15
N LEU A 203 -10.20 19.33 18.06
CA LEU A 203 -11.22 20.01 17.26
C LEU A 203 -12.63 19.50 17.57
N SER A 204 -12.78 18.57 18.52
CA SER A 204 -14.09 18.10 18.95
C SER A 204 -14.90 19.25 19.55
N SER A 205 -16.18 19.28 19.19
CA SER A 205 -17.20 20.15 19.79
C SER A 205 -17.27 20.03 21.32
N ARG A 206 -16.84 18.93 21.93
CA ARG A 206 -16.80 18.70 23.38
C ARG A 206 -15.62 19.35 24.13
N ARG A 207 -14.64 19.95 23.44
CA ARG A 207 -13.40 20.43 24.08
C ARG A 207 -13.63 21.44 25.22
N GLY A 208 -14.76 22.16 25.24
CA GLY A 208 -15.11 23.11 26.29
C GLY A 208 -15.59 22.50 27.63
N GLY A 209 -16.00 21.22 27.67
CA GLY A 209 -16.76 20.66 28.80
C GLY A 209 -16.00 19.76 29.78
N GLY A 210 -14.68 19.60 29.68
CA GLY A 210 -13.92 18.62 30.49
C GLY A 210 -12.53 19.07 30.95
N LYS A 211 -11.89 18.26 31.79
CA LYS A 211 -10.51 18.51 32.27
C LYS A 211 -9.54 18.59 31.08
N LYS A 212 -8.84 19.72 30.96
CA LYS A 212 -7.76 19.91 29.98
C LYS A 212 -6.70 18.82 30.17
N SER A 213 -6.30 18.17 29.09
CA SER A 213 -5.28 17.12 29.09
C SER A 213 -4.22 17.42 28.03
N LEU A 214 -2.97 17.10 28.32
CA LEU A 214 -1.85 17.23 27.38
C LEU A 214 -1.79 16.07 26.37
N ILE A 215 -2.53 14.98 26.60
CA ILE A 215 -2.49 13.77 25.76
C ILE A 215 -2.73 14.06 24.27
N PRO A 216 -3.74 14.89 23.87
CA PRO A 216 -3.97 15.18 22.45
C PRO A 216 -2.81 15.96 21.79
N TRP A 217 -2.16 16.85 22.55
CA TRP A 217 -0.99 17.58 22.08
C TRP A 217 0.21 16.65 21.89
N ILE A 218 0.47 15.78 22.88
CA ILE A 218 1.54 14.77 22.79
C ILE A 218 1.32 13.87 21.57
N SER A 219 0.10 13.37 21.36
CA SER A 219 -0.24 12.54 20.20
C SER A 219 -0.04 13.27 18.88
N THR A 220 -0.43 14.55 18.81
CA THR A 220 -0.27 15.37 17.60
C THR A 220 1.20 15.63 17.30
N VAL A 221 2.00 15.99 18.31
CA VAL A 221 3.44 16.21 18.16
C VAL A 221 4.15 14.93 17.72
N LEU A 222 3.85 13.80 18.38
CA LEU A 222 4.42 12.50 18.01
C LEU A 222 4.06 12.11 16.57
N ALA A 223 2.80 12.31 16.17
CA ALA A 223 2.35 12.07 14.79
C ALA A 223 3.12 12.93 13.78
N CYS A 224 3.28 14.24 14.06
CA CYS A 224 4.06 15.13 13.20
C CYS A 224 5.53 14.70 13.11
N CYS A 225 6.16 14.31 14.23
CA CYS A 225 7.53 13.80 14.24
C CYS A 225 7.68 12.54 13.38
N LEU A 226 6.73 11.59 13.47
CA LEU A 226 6.74 10.38 12.65
C LEU A 226 6.59 10.69 11.16
N LEU A 227 5.63 11.55 10.80
CA LEU A 227 5.37 11.93 9.40
C LEU A 227 6.54 12.70 8.80
N LEU A 228 7.12 13.65 9.54
CA LEU A 228 8.33 14.38 9.13
C LEU A 228 9.55 13.46 9.05
N GLY A 229 9.70 12.52 9.97
CA GLY A 229 10.80 11.56 9.95
C GLY A 229 10.72 10.63 8.73
N VAL A 230 9.53 10.15 8.41
CA VAL A 230 9.30 9.32 7.22
C VAL A 230 9.56 10.11 5.93
N TRP A 231 9.11 11.36 5.86
CA TRP A 231 9.36 12.23 4.70
C TRP A 231 10.86 12.61 4.56
N GLY A 232 11.50 13.01 5.66
CA GLY A 232 12.91 13.38 5.71
C GLY A 232 13.86 12.21 5.42
N TYR A 233 13.46 10.98 5.79
CA TYR A 233 14.22 9.77 5.49
C TYR A 233 14.49 9.60 4.00
N GLU A 234 13.55 9.95 3.12
CA GLU A 234 13.79 9.82 1.66
C GLU A 234 14.88 10.75 1.17
N GLY A 235 14.91 12.00 1.68
CA GLY A 235 15.96 12.96 1.37
C GLY A 235 17.32 12.48 1.85
N MET A 236 17.41 12.05 3.11
CA MET A 236 18.64 11.54 3.72
C MET A 236 19.14 10.26 3.03
N PHE A 237 18.23 9.33 2.75
CA PHE A 237 18.56 8.10 2.03
C PHE A 237 19.13 8.41 0.65
N ASN A 238 18.48 9.31 -0.11
CA ASN A 238 18.96 9.71 -1.44
C ASN A 238 20.33 10.37 -1.39
N GLN A 239 20.61 11.22 -0.39
CA GLN A 239 21.93 11.84 -0.21
C GLN A 239 23.01 10.80 0.14
N LYS A 240 22.73 9.92 1.11
CA LYS A 240 23.62 8.81 1.45
C LYS A 240 23.90 7.93 0.24
N MET A 241 22.86 7.66 -0.53
CA MET A 241 22.88 6.85 -1.75
C MET A 241 23.47 7.61 -2.94
N ARG A 242 23.85 8.88 -2.81
CA ARG A 242 24.77 9.55 -3.77
C ARG A 242 26.22 9.38 -3.32
N ALA A 243 26.49 9.42 -2.03
CA ALA A 243 27.83 9.32 -1.46
C ALA A 243 28.42 7.88 -1.38
N THR A 244 27.59 6.83 -1.27
CA THR A 244 28.12 5.45 -1.14
C THR A 244 28.84 4.96 -2.42
N THR A 245 29.81 4.07 -2.33
CA THR A 245 30.41 3.43 -3.52
C THR A 245 29.52 2.32 -4.06
N PHE A 246 29.67 1.98 -5.34
CA PHE A 246 28.98 0.83 -5.93
C PHE A 246 29.55 -0.48 -5.40
N GLN A 247 28.67 -1.44 -5.14
CA GLN A 247 29.02 -2.82 -4.86
C GLN A 247 28.87 -3.64 -6.13
N MET A 248 29.55 -4.80 -6.23
CA MET A 248 29.52 -5.63 -7.43
C MET A 248 29.06 -7.05 -7.12
N VAL A 249 28.24 -7.59 -8.01
CA VAL A 249 27.86 -9.01 -8.07
C VAL A 249 28.08 -9.51 -9.49
N LYS A 250 28.51 -10.76 -9.64
CA LYS A 250 28.67 -11.44 -10.92
C LYS A 250 27.92 -12.77 -10.92
N VAL A 251 27.17 -13.04 -11.99
CA VAL A 251 26.50 -14.32 -12.24
C VAL A 251 26.83 -14.74 -13.67
N GLY A 252 27.56 -15.83 -13.83
CA GLY A 252 28.10 -16.25 -15.12
C GLY A 252 28.99 -15.16 -15.74
N GLN A 253 28.59 -14.66 -16.91
CA GLN A 253 29.29 -13.59 -17.62
C GLN A 253 28.66 -12.20 -17.38
N THR A 254 27.54 -12.13 -16.67
CA THR A 254 26.83 -10.87 -16.38
C THR A 254 27.35 -10.23 -15.10
N GLN A 255 27.73 -8.96 -15.19
CA GLN A 255 28.19 -8.15 -14.06
C GLN A 255 27.16 -7.06 -13.72
N VAL A 256 26.88 -6.92 -12.42
CA VAL A 256 25.96 -5.93 -11.87
C VAL A 256 26.67 -5.09 -10.81
N GLU A 257 26.86 -3.81 -11.11
CA GLU A 257 27.24 -2.77 -10.17
C GLU A 257 25.96 -2.22 -9.54
N TYR A 258 25.84 -2.22 -8.21
CA TYR A 258 24.59 -1.85 -7.54
C TYR A 258 24.77 -0.98 -6.30
N LYS A 259 23.71 -0.21 -6.01
CA LYS A 259 23.62 0.69 -4.86
C LYS A 259 22.18 0.92 -4.45
N GLY A 260 21.91 0.87 -3.14
CA GLY A 260 20.56 1.09 -2.58
C GLY A 260 19.59 -0.08 -2.77
N ILE A 261 20.05 -1.20 -3.33
CA ILE A 261 19.34 -2.48 -3.40
C ILE A 261 20.14 -3.55 -2.65
N SER A 262 19.50 -4.66 -2.26
CA SER A 262 20.21 -5.76 -1.59
C SER A 262 21.06 -6.57 -2.58
N SER A 263 22.08 -7.27 -2.07
CA SER A 263 22.88 -8.21 -2.87
C SER A 263 22.01 -9.30 -3.52
N TYR A 264 20.95 -9.73 -2.82
CA TYR A 264 19.97 -10.68 -3.36
C TYR A 264 19.23 -10.12 -4.58
N GLN A 265 18.74 -8.89 -4.52
CA GLN A 265 18.08 -8.23 -5.65
C GLN A 265 19.04 -8.03 -6.82
N ALA A 266 20.28 -7.64 -6.56
CA ALA A 266 21.31 -7.53 -7.59
C ALA A 266 21.59 -8.88 -8.27
N LYS A 267 21.63 -9.98 -7.51
CA LYS A 267 21.75 -11.35 -8.05
C LYS A 267 20.55 -11.74 -8.91
N GLN A 268 19.33 -11.33 -8.55
CA GLN A 268 18.14 -11.58 -9.36
C GLN A 268 18.22 -10.86 -10.71
N PHE A 269 18.63 -9.57 -10.74
CA PHE A 269 18.90 -8.85 -11.99
C PHE A 269 19.96 -9.57 -12.83
N ALA A 270 21.09 -9.95 -12.19
CA ALA A 270 22.18 -10.64 -12.88
C ALA A 270 21.71 -11.97 -13.50
N THR A 271 20.92 -12.76 -12.77
CA THR A 271 20.43 -14.07 -13.23
C THR A 271 19.42 -13.91 -14.37
N LEU A 272 18.53 -12.92 -14.29
CA LEU A 272 17.58 -12.62 -15.36
C LEU A 272 18.29 -12.25 -16.67
N PHE A 273 19.24 -11.31 -16.62
CA PHE A 273 19.98 -10.88 -17.81
C PHE A 273 20.87 -12.00 -18.36
N GLU A 274 21.54 -12.78 -17.50
CA GLU A 274 22.32 -13.93 -17.93
C GLU A 274 21.43 -14.97 -18.66
N THR A 275 20.21 -15.20 -18.15
CA THR A 275 19.24 -16.10 -18.79
C THR A 275 18.77 -15.55 -20.14
N LEU A 276 18.46 -14.24 -20.23
CA LEU A 276 18.12 -13.57 -21.48
C LEU A 276 19.23 -13.74 -22.52
N TYR A 277 20.50 -13.49 -22.16
CA TYR A 277 21.65 -13.66 -23.05
C TYR A 277 21.81 -15.10 -23.52
N GLN A 278 21.63 -16.08 -22.63
CA GLN A 278 21.75 -17.50 -22.98
C GLN A 278 20.63 -17.97 -23.90
N VAL A 279 19.38 -17.57 -23.65
CA VAL A 279 18.23 -17.92 -24.51
C VAL A 279 18.36 -17.24 -25.88
N ALA A 280 18.73 -15.96 -25.91
CA ALA A 280 18.98 -15.22 -27.15
C ALA A 280 20.06 -15.89 -28.01
N LYS A 281 21.20 -16.28 -27.40
CA LYS A 281 22.27 -16.99 -28.09
C LYS A 281 21.84 -18.36 -28.61
N LYS A 282 21.02 -19.10 -27.85
CA LYS A 282 20.46 -20.40 -28.28
C LYS A 282 19.52 -20.27 -29.49
N LYS A 283 18.86 -19.12 -29.65
CA LYS A 283 18.02 -18.77 -30.79
C LYS A 283 18.82 -18.12 -31.93
N GLU A 284 20.15 -18.31 -31.95
CA GLU A 284 21.07 -17.82 -32.99
C GLU A 284 21.06 -16.29 -33.19
N THR A 285 20.63 -15.53 -32.17
CA THR A 285 20.70 -14.07 -32.18
C THR A 285 22.03 -13.59 -31.57
N HIS A 286 22.39 -12.33 -31.87
CA HIS A 286 23.61 -11.69 -31.39
C HIS A 286 23.26 -10.63 -30.33
N PRO A 287 23.02 -11.01 -29.06
CA PRO A 287 22.67 -10.06 -28.02
C PRO A 287 23.84 -9.14 -27.65
N VAL A 288 23.55 -7.85 -27.49
CA VAL A 288 24.53 -6.87 -26.98
C VAL A 288 24.64 -7.04 -25.46
N ARG A 289 25.84 -7.32 -24.97
CA ARG A 289 26.10 -7.51 -23.54
C ARG A 289 26.47 -6.19 -22.87
N TYR A 290 25.75 -5.88 -21.80
CA TYR A 290 26.01 -4.72 -20.95
C TYR A 290 26.45 -5.13 -19.56
N THR A 291 27.36 -4.35 -18.98
CA THR A 291 27.49 -4.26 -17.51
C THR A 291 26.31 -3.45 -16.99
N LEU A 292 25.58 -4.00 -16.02
CA LEU A 292 24.41 -3.34 -15.45
C LEU A 292 24.83 -2.47 -14.27
N GLU A 293 24.36 -1.23 -14.23
CA GLU A 293 24.56 -0.33 -13.10
C GLU A 293 23.20 0.04 -12.50
N ILE A 294 22.87 -0.50 -11.34
CA ILE A 294 21.54 -0.42 -10.75
C ILE A 294 21.56 0.45 -9.50
N THR A 295 20.83 1.57 -9.53
CA THR A 295 20.74 2.49 -8.40
C THR A 295 19.30 2.64 -7.94
N ARG A 296 19.07 2.56 -6.62
CA ARG A 296 17.77 2.89 -6.03
C ARG A 296 17.70 4.35 -5.58
N ILE A 297 16.89 5.08 -6.34
CA ILE A 297 16.36 6.43 -6.17
C ILE A 297 15.09 6.51 -5.30
N HIS A 298 14.89 7.34 -4.28
CA HIS A 298 13.51 7.70 -3.86
C HIS A 298 12.95 8.94 -4.60
N SER A 299 13.68 9.45 -5.59
CA SER A 299 13.28 10.59 -6.41
C SER A 299 12.13 10.22 -7.36
N MET A 300 10.93 10.78 -7.11
CA MET A 300 9.67 10.49 -7.84
C MET A 300 9.58 11.10 -9.26
N SER A 301 10.66 11.04 -10.06
CA SER A 301 10.61 11.56 -11.43
C SER A 301 9.94 10.60 -12.43
N SER A 302 9.88 9.29 -12.14
CA SER A 302 9.34 8.28 -13.06
C SER A 302 8.74 7.09 -12.33
N PHE A 303 7.64 6.54 -12.88
CA PHE A 303 6.99 5.31 -12.43
C PHE A 303 7.65 4.04 -12.97
N GLU A 304 8.43 4.18 -14.04
CA GLU A 304 9.23 3.12 -14.62
C GLU A 304 10.70 3.28 -14.21
N PRO A 305 11.48 2.18 -14.19
CA PRO A 305 12.93 2.27 -14.14
C PRO A 305 13.42 3.21 -15.24
N LYS A 306 14.12 4.28 -14.86
CA LYS A 306 14.72 5.17 -15.87
C LYS A 306 16.01 4.53 -16.33
N ILE A 307 16.02 4.16 -17.61
CA ILE A 307 17.14 3.53 -18.26
C ILE A 307 17.92 4.62 -18.99
N ILE A 308 19.19 4.78 -18.63
CA ILE A 308 20.10 5.71 -19.29
C ILE A 308 21.22 4.87 -19.89
N VAL A 309 21.25 4.82 -21.22
CA VAL A 309 22.40 4.24 -21.92
C VAL A 309 23.47 5.33 -21.96
N GLN A 310 24.46 5.25 -21.07
CA GLN A 310 25.53 6.25 -21.03
C GLN A 310 26.70 5.90 -21.97
N ASN A 311 26.96 4.62 -22.24
CA ASN A 311 28.07 4.15 -23.08
C ASN A 311 27.77 2.78 -23.72
N HIS A 312 28.48 2.43 -24.81
CA HIS A 312 28.29 1.19 -25.59
C HIS A 312 28.31 -0.12 -24.77
N ASN A 313 28.89 -0.12 -23.55
CA ASN A 313 29.03 -1.32 -22.71
C ASN A 313 28.36 -1.22 -21.33
N LYS A 314 27.68 -0.11 -20.99
CA LYS A 314 27.04 0.08 -19.67
C LYS A 314 25.57 0.49 -19.78
N LEU A 315 24.71 -0.24 -19.08
CA LEU A 315 23.27 0.05 -18.97
C LEU A 315 22.96 0.53 -17.55
N GLN A 316 22.70 1.84 -17.38
CA GLN A 316 22.30 2.39 -16.08
C GLN A 316 20.80 2.30 -15.88
N ILE A 317 20.41 1.74 -14.75
CA ILE A 317 19.02 1.48 -14.37
C ILE A 317 18.77 2.17 -13.03
N ASN A 318 17.95 3.22 -13.06
CA ASN A 318 17.50 3.89 -11.84
C ASN A 318 16.11 3.38 -11.44
N ILE A 319 16.00 2.74 -10.28
CA ILE A 319 14.75 2.19 -9.75
C ILE A 319 14.18 3.14 -8.70
N TYR A 320 12.92 3.55 -8.88
CA TYR A 320 12.25 4.54 -8.02
C TYR A 320 11.16 3.99 -7.11
N SER A 321 10.75 2.75 -7.34
CA SER A 321 9.64 2.09 -6.66
C SER A 321 10.09 0.83 -5.93
N ASN A 322 9.50 0.57 -4.77
CA ASN A 322 9.71 -0.70 -4.06
C ASN A 322 9.12 -1.87 -4.84
N LYS A 323 8.05 -1.64 -5.60
CA LYS A 323 7.40 -2.66 -6.42
C LYS A 323 8.30 -3.14 -7.55
N LEU A 324 9.13 -2.25 -8.08
CA LEU A 324 10.13 -2.57 -9.12
C LEU A 324 11.36 -3.32 -8.59
N LEU A 325 11.48 -3.50 -7.28
CA LEU A 325 12.57 -4.27 -6.65
C LEU A 325 12.14 -5.68 -6.27
N GLU A 326 10.84 -5.93 -6.34
CA GLU A 326 10.27 -7.25 -6.20
C GLU A 326 9.89 -7.73 -7.59
N PHE A 327 10.82 -8.49 -8.17
CA PHE A 327 10.72 -9.09 -9.48
C PHE A 327 9.37 -9.79 -9.74
N ASN A 328 8.78 -10.30 -8.67
CA ASN A 328 7.63 -11.18 -8.60
C ASN A 328 6.26 -10.52 -8.83
N PHE A 329 6.18 -9.21 -9.10
CA PHE A 329 4.90 -8.52 -9.18
C PHE A 329 4.64 -7.81 -10.53
N GLY A 330 4.22 -8.60 -11.52
CA GLY A 330 3.45 -8.15 -12.69
C GLY A 330 4.18 -7.28 -13.72
N MET A 331 5.47 -6.99 -13.54
CA MET A 331 6.30 -6.42 -14.59
C MET A 331 6.98 -7.56 -15.34
N ASP A 332 6.70 -7.68 -16.63
CA ASP A 332 7.48 -8.58 -17.46
C ASP A 332 8.87 -8.01 -17.70
N TRP A 333 9.77 -8.33 -16.78
CA TRP A 333 11.15 -7.88 -16.85
C TRP A 333 11.84 -8.38 -18.11
N ALA A 334 11.54 -9.59 -18.58
CA ALA A 334 12.10 -10.11 -19.82
C ALA A 334 11.68 -9.23 -21.01
N SER A 335 10.39 -8.92 -21.18
CA SER A 335 9.96 -8.00 -22.24
C SER A 335 10.48 -6.58 -22.06
N LYS A 336 10.68 -6.11 -20.83
CA LYS A 336 11.24 -4.76 -20.61
C LYS A 336 12.70 -4.66 -21.07
N TRP A 337 13.48 -5.72 -20.89
CA TRP A 337 14.92 -5.72 -21.18
C TRP A 337 15.28 -6.19 -22.58
N ILE A 338 14.42 -6.99 -23.23
CA ILE A 338 14.74 -7.61 -24.53
C ILE A 338 15.06 -6.58 -25.62
N ASP A 339 14.40 -5.41 -25.60
CA ASP A 339 14.62 -4.36 -26.60
C ASP A 339 15.99 -3.68 -26.46
N TYR A 340 16.57 -3.68 -25.26
CA TYR A 340 17.91 -3.15 -25.02
C TYR A 340 18.99 -4.15 -25.41
N ILE A 341 18.75 -5.44 -25.18
CA ILE A 341 19.69 -6.52 -25.47
C ILE A 341 19.71 -6.86 -26.97
N LEU A 342 18.56 -6.75 -27.63
CA LEU A 342 18.37 -6.99 -29.06
C LEU A 342 17.77 -5.73 -29.72
N PRO A 343 18.55 -4.66 -29.91
CA PRO A 343 18.07 -3.46 -30.57
C PRO A 343 17.67 -3.76 -32.01
N GLN A 344 16.52 -3.24 -32.44
CA GLN A 344 16.05 -3.40 -33.81
C GLN A 344 16.91 -2.54 -34.75
N SER A 345 17.41 -3.13 -35.84
CA SER A 345 18.11 -2.37 -36.87
C SER A 345 17.12 -1.43 -37.59
N PRO A 346 17.47 -0.15 -37.82
CA PRO A 346 16.60 0.81 -38.48
C PRO A 346 16.35 0.51 -39.97
N HIS A 347 17.07 -0.47 -40.56
CA HIS A 347 17.04 -0.76 -41.99
C HIS A 347 16.32 -2.08 -42.37
N LEU A 348 15.42 -2.57 -41.51
CA LEU A 348 14.69 -3.83 -41.75
C LEU A 348 13.42 -3.60 -42.58
N SER A 349 13.09 -4.55 -43.47
CA SER A 349 11.79 -4.59 -44.15
C SER A 349 10.67 -4.96 -43.17
N ASN A 350 9.40 -4.66 -43.50
CA ASN A 350 8.25 -4.95 -42.62
C ASN A 350 8.17 -6.43 -42.21
N GLU A 351 8.41 -7.36 -43.14
CA GLU A 351 8.44 -8.80 -42.85
C GLU A 351 9.58 -9.18 -41.89
N GLN A 352 10.75 -8.56 -42.04
CA GLN A 352 11.88 -8.78 -41.13
C GLN A 352 11.63 -8.19 -39.75
N VAL A 353 10.92 -7.06 -39.65
CA VAL A 353 10.50 -6.46 -38.38
C VAL A 353 9.53 -7.39 -37.64
N GLU A 354 8.57 -7.97 -38.36
CA GLU A 354 7.60 -8.90 -37.78
C GLU A 354 8.27 -10.20 -37.32
N ALA A 355 9.15 -10.78 -38.14
CA ALA A 355 9.95 -11.94 -37.75
C ALA A 355 10.83 -11.66 -36.51
N PHE A 356 11.45 -10.47 -36.44
CA PHE A 356 12.25 -10.07 -35.28
C PHE A 356 11.41 -9.89 -34.02
N ARG A 357 10.18 -9.37 -34.16
CA ARG A 357 9.22 -9.23 -33.05
C ARG A 357 8.77 -10.61 -32.54
N HIS A 358 8.55 -11.57 -33.43
CA HIS A 358 8.27 -12.97 -33.05
C HIS A 358 9.44 -13.61 -32.29
N ILE A 359 10.68 -13.45 -32.77
CA ILE A 359 11.87 -13.98 -32.08
C ILE A 359 12.01 -13.39 -30.67
N LYS A 360 11.78 -12.08 -30.51
CA LYS A 360 11.81 -11.44 -29.18
C LYS A 360 10.74 -12.02 -28.25
N SER A 361 9.51 -12.17 -28.75
CA SER A 361 8.41 -12.77 -27.99
C SER A 361 8.74 -14.20 -27.53
N ASP A 362 9.30 -15.01 -28.43
CA ASP A 362 9.75 -16.37 -28.14
C ASP A 362 10.81 -16.41 -27.02
N ILE A 363 11.80 -15.52 -27.08
CA ILE A 363 12.84 -15.42 -26.05
C ILE A 363 12.22 -15.04 -24.71
N VAL A 364 11.32 -14.06 -24.70
CA VAL A 364 10.62 -13.61 -23.49
C VAL A 364 9.81 -14.75 -22.87
N LEU A 365 9.04 -15.49 -23.68
CA LEU A 365 8.25 -16.63 -23.22
C LEU A 365 9.12 -17.74 -22.62
N GLU A 366 10.24 -18.08 -23.27
CA GLU A 366 11.17 -19.09 -22.78
C GLU A 366 11.85 -18.67 -21.46
N VAL A 367 12.24 -17.40 -21.34
CA VAL A 367 12.80 -16.87 -20.08
C VAL A 367 11.77 -16.89 -18.96
N ARG A 368 10.52 -16.51 -19.24
CA ARG A 368 9.41 -16.60 -18.28
C ARG A 368 9.19 -18.04 -17.81
N ARG A 369 9.17 -19.01 -18.73
CA ARG A 369 9.02 -20.45 -18.41
C ARG A 369 10.14 -20.97 -17.51
N ARG A 370 11.39 -20.56 -17.76
CA ARG A 370 12.53 -20.96 -16.92
C ARG A 370 12.53 -20.32 -15.54
N ASN A 371 11.81 -19.21 -15.38
CA ASN A 371 11.64 -18.49 -14.13
C ASN A 371 12.96 -18.29 -13.35
N PRO A 372 13.97 -17.64 -13.95
CA PRO A 372 15.30 -17.54 -13.35
C PRO A 372 15.24 -16.83 -12.00
N ALA A 373 15.88 -17.41 -10.98
CA ALA A 373 15.87 -16.91 -9.61
C ALA A 373 14.45 -16.67 -9.03
N HIS A 374 13.45 -17.40 -9.53
CA HIS A 374 12.04 -17.31 -9.12
C HIS A 374 11.46 -15.89 -9.24
N VAL A 375 11.90 -15.16 -10.28
CA VAL A 375 11.53 -13.77 -10.59
C VAL A 375 10.06 -13.60 -11.00
N TYR A 376 9.40 -14.65 -11.46
CA TYR A 376 7.98 -14.65 -11.79
C TYR A 376 7.23 -15.49 -10.77
N THR A 377 6.16 -14.93 -10.19
CA THR A 377 5.21 -15.71 -9.41
C THR A 377 4.35 -16.55 -10.34
N LEU A 378 4.04 -17.78 -9.94
CA LEU A 378 2.93 -18.53 -10.50
C LEU A 378 1.67 -17.78 -10.05
N GLN A 379 1.19 -16.83 -10.84
CA GLN A 379 -0.18 -16.35 -10.65
C GLN A 379 -1.08 -17.56 -10.88
N GLY A 380 -1.73 -18.04 -9.83
CA GLY A 380 -2.81 -19.01 -9.97
C GLY A 380 -3.90 -18.35 -10.81
N ASP A 381 -4.27 -19.01 -11.90
CA ASP A 381 -5.39 -18.63 -12.76
C ASP A 381 -6.70 -18.48 -11.98
#